data_AF-X0YCR8-F1
#
_entry.id   AF-X0YCR8-F1
#
_cell.length_a   1.000
_cell.length_b   1.000
_cell.length_c   1.000
_cell.angle_alpha   90.00
_cell.angle_beta   90.00
_cell.angle_gamma   90.00
#
_symmetry.space_group_name_H-M   'P 1'
#
loop_
_entity.id
_entity.type
_entity.pdbx_description
1 polymer ?
#
loop_
_entity_poly.entity_id
_entity_poly.type
_entity_poly.pdbx_seq_one_letter_code
_entity_poly.pdbx_strand_id
1 'polypeptide(L)'
;NIRVMHETPSTALVDGDEGLGPVVGYRAMGIAIEKAKECGTGMVAATRSRHYGIAGYYALMAVPHDMIGLALTNSPPFVAPTFGRGRMLGTNPIAVAVPTRSGHPFLLDMATSAAAHGKFEIARREDKPIPPTWGADEEGDPSTDITRIMSRGWLLPLGST
;
A
#
# COMPACT_ATOMS: atom_id res chain seq x y z
N ASN A 1 -22.79 -3.68 -1.30
CA ASN A 1 -23.01 -4.48 -0.07
C ASN A 1 -21.74 -5.21 0.33
N ILE A 2 -20.91 -4.63 1.22
CA ILE A 2 -19.70 -5.30 1.73
C ILE A 2 -20.12 -6.51 2.57
N ARG A 3 -19.50 -7.68 2.36
CA ARG A 3 -19.86 -8.93 3.06
C ARG A 3 -18.67 -9.81 3.37
N VAL A 4 -18.77 -10.60 4.44
CA VAL A 4 -17.81 -11.66 4.75
C VAL A 4 -18.16 -12.87 3.88
N MET A 5 -17.19 -13.36 3.11
CA MET A 5 -17.33 -14.51 2.21
C MET A 5 -16.94 -15.81 2.90
N HIS A 6 -15.93 -15.74 3.76
CA HIS A 6 -15.42 -16.87 4.52
C HIS A 6 -14.79 -16.34 5.82
N GLU A 7 -14.90 -17.09 6.91
CA GLU A 7 -14.24 -16.74 8.16
C GLU A 7 -13.87 -17.96 9.00
N THR A 8 -12.83 -17.77 9.80
CA THR A 8 -12.41 -18.65 10.90
C THR A 8 -12.31 -17.79 12.17
N PRO A 9 -11.97 -18.35 13.34
CA PRO A 9 -11.83 -17.56 14.57
C PRO A 9 -10.85 -16.37 14.40
N SER A 10 -9.70 -16.57 13.77
CA SER A 10 -8.66 -15.53 13.60
C SER A 10 -8.54 -14.95 12.18
N THR A 11 -9.34 -15.39 11.20
CA THR A 11 -9.22 -14.91 9.81
C THR A 11 -10.57 -14.62 9.14
N ALA A 12 -10.59 -13.76 8.13
CA ALA A 12 -11.74 -13.60 7.23
C ALA A 12 -11.35 -13.15 5.82
N LEU A 13 -12.23 -13.43 4.85
CA LEU A 13 -12.22 -12.86 3.52
C LEU A 13 -13.47 -11.98 3.32
N VAL A 14 -13.27 -10.72 2.93
CA VAL A 14 -14.33 -9.74 2.68
C VAL A 14 -14.43 -9.45 1.19
N ASP A 15 -15.64 -9.50 0.65
CA ASP A 15 -15.99 -8.96 -0.68
C ASP A 15 -16.42 -7.50 -0.51
N GLY A 16 -15.64 -6.59 -1.10
CA GLY A 16 -15.88 -5.15 -1.07
C GLY A 16 -17.00 -4.67 -1.99
N ASP A 17 -17.54 -5.55 -2.83
CA ASP A 17 -18.58 -5.26 -3.81
C ASP A 17 -18.27 -4.04 -4.67
N GLU A 18 -17.02 -3.98 -5.12
CA GLU A 18 -16.53 -2.87 -5.93
C GLU A 18 -16.62 -1.49 -5.21
N GLY A 19 -16.74 -1.51 -3.89
CA GLY A 19 -16.86 -0.32 -3.08
C GLY A 19 -15.59 0.53 -3.03
N LEU A 20 -15.75 1.72 -2.43
CA LEU A 20 -14.64 2.62 -2.14
C LEU A 20 -13.68 1.96 -1.15
N GLY A 21 -12.39 2.00 -1.45
CA GLY A 21 -11.35 1.42 -0.60
C GLY A 21 -11.39 1.88 0.86
N PRO A 22 -11.64 3.17 1.17
CA PRO A 22 -11.84 3.62 2.56
C PRO A 22 -12.91 2.89 3.33
N VAL A 23 -14.04 2.58 2.67
CA VAL A 23 -15.16 1.90 3.32
C VAL A 23 -14.83 0.42 3.53
N VAL A 24 -14.22 -0.22 2.53
CA VAL A 24 -13.85 -1.65 2.60
C VAL A 24 -12.71 -1.87 3.60
N GLY A 25 -11.66 -1.05 3.55
CA GLY A 25 -10.50 -1.12 4.43
C GLY A 25 -10.85 -0.86 5.90
N TYR A 26 -11.69 0.15 6.17
CA TYR A 26 -12.19 0.43 7.52
C TYR A 26 -12.93 -0.78 8.08
N ARG A 27 -13.83 -1.36 7.29
CA ARG A 27 -14.58 -2.54 7.72
C ARG A 27 -13.70 -3.77 7.90
N ALA A 28 -12.77 -4.02 6.99
CA ALA A 28 -11.86 -5.16 7.05
C ALA A 28 -10.96 -5.09 8.29
N MET A 29 -10.37 -3.93 8.58
CA MET A 29 -9.55 -3.74 9.77
C MET A 29 -10.38 -3.83 11.05
N GLY A 30 -11.61 -3.30 11.07
CA GLY A 30 -12.52 -3.49 12.21
C GLY A 30 -12.77 -4.97 12.52
N ILE A 31 -13.01 -5.80 11.50
CA ILE A 31 -13.17 -7.25 11.68
C ILE A 31 -11.86 -7.89 12.20
N ALA A 32 -10.71 -7.46 11.70
CA ALA A 32 -9.41 -7.96 12.16
C ALA A 32 -9.18 -7.66 13.65
N ILE A 33 -9.50 -6.45 14.09
CA ILE A 33 -9.39 -6.02 15.49
C ILE A 33 -10.30 -6.87 16.38
N GLU A 34 -11.57 -7.06 16.02
CA GLU A 34 -12.49 -7.88 16.83
C GLU A 34 -11.99 -9.32 16.95
N LYS A 35 -11.55 -9.94 15.86
CA LYS A 35 -10.97 -11.29 15.90
C LYS A 35 -9.69 -11.36 16.74
N ALA A 36 -8.85 -10.32 16.69
CA ALA A 36 -7.64 -10.24 17.50
C ALA A 36 -7.93 -10.14 19.01
N LYS A 37 -9.04 -9.49 19.42
CA LYS A 37 -9.46 -9.46 20.84
C LYS A 37 -9.78 -10.86 21.36
N GLU A 38 -10.39 -11.70 20.52
CA GLU A 38 -10.82 -13.05 20.91
C GLU A 38 -9.68 -14.09 20.82
N CYS A 39 -8.88 -14.02 19.75
CA CYS A 39 -7.92 -15.07 19.40
C CYS A 39 -6.46 -14.65 19.58
N GLY A 40 -6.18 -13.42 20.01
CA GLY A 40 -4.85 -12.83 20.09
C GLY A 40 -4.29 -12.32 18.75
N THR A 41 -4.84 -12.78 17.61
CA THR A 41 -4.50 -12.30 16.27
C THR A 41 -5.73 -12.26 15.36
N GLY A 42 -5.72 -11.37 14.37
CA GLY A 42 -6.79 -11.23 13.39
C GLY A 42 -6.22 -10.83 12.03
N MET A 43 -6.53 -11.60 10.99
CA MET A 43 -6.09 -11.31 9.62
C MET A 43 -7.28 -11.31 8.66
N VAL A 44 -7.49 -10.19 7.97
CA VAL A 44 -8.61 -10.04 7.03
C VAL A 44 -8.10 -9.67 5.65
N ALA A 45 -8.41 -10.50 4.67
CA ALA A 45 -8.22 -10.19 3.27
C ALA A 45 -9.46 -9.49 2.71
N ALA A 46 -9.28 -8.51 1.84
CA ALA A 46 -10.36 -7.87 1.11
C ALA A 46 -10.16 -8.05 -0.40
N THR A 47 -11.23 -8.41 -1.10
CA THR A 47 -11.27 -8.51 -2.56
C THR A 47 -12.33 -7.59 -3.14
N ARG A 48 -12.29 -7.34 -4.45
CA ARG A 48 -13.21 -6.44 -5.16
C ARG A 48 -13.34 -5.08 -4.46
N SER A 49 -12.20 -4.52 -4.07
CA SER A 49 -12.07 -3.17 -3.51
C SER A 49 -11.46 -2.22 -4.55
N ARG A 50 -11.48 -0.92 -4.27
CA ARG A 50 -10.80 0.13 -5.04
C ARG A 50 -9.68 0.78 -4.21
N HIS A 51 -9.05 1.80 -4.77
CA HIS A 51 -8.01 2.59 -4.10
C HIS A 51 -8.45 3.02 -2.70
N TYR A 52 -7.64 2.67 -1.69
CA TYR A 52 -7.99 2.85 -0.28
C TYR A 52 -7.28 4.03 0.41
N GLY A 53 -6.61 4.90 -0.34
CA GLY A 53 -5.90 6.04 0.25
C GLY A 53 -4.67 5.63 1.05
N ILE A 54 -4.50 6.21 2.23
CA ILE A 54 -3.33 6.03 3.08
C ILE A 54 -3.40 4.70 3.85
N ALA A 55 -2.41 3.82 3.65
CA ALA A 55 -2.40 2.51 4.30
C ALA A 55 -2.27 2.64 5.83
N GLY A 56 -1.52 3.65 6.27
CA GLY A 56 -1.28 3.93 7.68
C GLY A 56 -2.54 4.23 8.48
N TYR A 57 -3.60 4.75 7.86
CA TYR A 57 -4.88 4.96 8.54
C TYR A 57 -5.44 3.66 9.10
N TYR A 58 -5.44 2.58 8.30
CA TYR A 58 -5.97 1.29 8.74
C TYR A 58 -5.05 0.66 9.78
N ALA A 59 -3.74 0.70 9.60
CA ALA A 59 -2.80 0.19 10.60
C ALA A 59 -3.01 0.90 11.95
N LEU A 60 -3.20 2.22 11.95
CA LEU A 60 -3.46 3.01 13.15
C LEU A 60 -4.77 2.66 13.86
N MET A 61 -5.77 2.08 13.18
CA MET A 61 -7.02 1.67 13.83
C MET A 61 -6.80 0.63 14.93
N ALA A 62 -5.72 -0.17 14.86
CA ALA A 62 -5.40 -1.18 15.86
C ALA A 62 -4.79 -0.57 17.15
N VAL A 63 -4.13 0.59 17.04
CA VAL A 63 -3.38 1.20 18.15
C VAL A 63 -4.26 1.52 19.38
N PRO A 64 -5.47 2.10 19.25
CA PRO A 64 -6.36 2.34 20.39
C PRO A 64 -6.78 1.09 21.16
N HIS A 65 -6.56 -0.10 20.59
CA HIS A 65 -6.88 -1.39 21.20
C HIS A 65 -5.64 -2.08 21.79
N ASP A 66 -4.51 -1.36 21.93
CA ASP A 66 -3.21 -1.89 22.35
C ASP A 66 -2.72 -3.05 21.46
N MET A 67 -2.98 -2.94 20.15
CA MET A 67 -2.62 -3.93 19.14
C MET A 67 -1.65 -3.37 18.11
N ILE A 68 -0.78 -4.24 17.59
CA ILE A 68 0.00 -3.97 16.38
C ILE A 68 -0.92 -4.04 15.16
N GLY A 69 -0.93 -3.00 14.34
CA GLY A 69 -1.69 -2.94 13.10
C GLY A 69 -0.80 -3.15 11.88
N LEU A 70 -1.27 -3.97 10.93
CA LEU A 70 -0.63 -4.19 9.64
C LEU A 70 -1.66 -3.96 8.52
N ALA A 71 -1.31 -3.14 7.54
CA ALA A 71 -2.15 -2.89 6.37
C ALA A 71 -1.32 -2.97 5.08
N LEU A 72 -1.86 -3.68 4.09
CA LEU A 72 -1.22 -4.01 2.83
C LEU A 72 -2.25 -3.80 1.72
N THR A 73 -1.83 -3.29 0.57
CA THR A 73 -2.66 -3.31 -0.65
C THR A 73 -1.80 -3.42 -1.89
N ASN A 74 -2.40 -3.82 -3.00
CA ASN A 74 -1.79 -3.77 -4.32
C ASN A 74 -2.33 -2.58 -5.15
N SER A 75 -1.62 -2.24 -6.22
CA SER A 75 -2.05 -1.21 -7.18
C SER A 75 -1.92 -1.69 -8.62
N PRO A 76 -2.41 -0.94 -9.63
CA PRO A 76 -2.10 -1.19 -11.04
C PRO A 76 -0.58 -1.25 -11.29
N PRO A 77 -0.14 -1.92 -12.38
CA PRO A 77 1.27 -2.15 -12.65
C PRO A 77 1.99 -0.86 -13.04
N PHE A 78 2.95 -0.45 -12.21
CA PHE A 78 3.80 0.73 -12.42
C PHE A 78 5.30 0.43 -12.25
N VAL A 79 5.63 -0.62 -11.50
CA VAL A 79 6.97 -0.93 -11.02
C VAL A 79 7.50 -2.16 -11.77
N ALA A 80 8.77 -2.12 -12.19
CA ALA A 80 9.45 -3.30 -12.69
C ALA A 80 10.02 -4.13 -11.54
N PRO A 81 9.92 -5.47 -11.58
CA PRO A 81 10.66 -6.32 -10.66
C PRO A 81 12.17 -6.18 -10.91
N THR A 82 12.99 -6.51 -9.92
CA THR A 82 14.45 -6.62 -10.08
C THR A 82 14.81 -7.46 -11.32
N PHE A 83 15.67 -6.94 -12.19
CA PHE A 83 16.04 -7.52 -13.49
C PHE A 83 14.91 -7.61 -14.53
N GLY A 84 13.75 -7.00 -14.27
CA GLY A 84 12.66 -6.87 -15.22
C GLY A 84 12.85 -5.70 -16.19
N ARG A 85 12.22 -5.79 -17.37
CA ARG A 85 12.21 -4.75 -18.41
C ARG A 85 10.80 -4.24 -18.72
N GLY A 86 9.96 -4.12 -17.69
CA GLY A 86 8.58 -3.70 -17.87
C GLY A 86 7.78 -3.67 -16.57
N ARG A 87 6.66 -2.94 -16.61
CA ARG A 87 5.73 -2.76 -15.49
C ARG A 87 5.02 -4.07 -15.17
N MET A 88 5.14 -4.55 -13.94
CA MET A 88 4.48 -5.78 -13.49
C MET A 88 3.86 -5.64 -12.09
N LEU A 89 4.53 -4.90 -11.21
CA LEU A 89 4.11 -4.71 -9.82
C LEU A 89 3.45 -3.36 -9.62
N GLY A 90 2.55 -3.26 -8.64
CA GLY A 90 2.11 -1.98 -8.15
C GLY A 90 3.12 -1.33 -7.21
N THR A 91 2.81 -0.12 -6.72
CA THR A 91 3.58 0.52 -5.63
C THR A 91 3.37 -0.18 -4.29
N ASN A 92 2.40 -1.10 -4.22
CA ASN A 92 2.14 -2.10 -3.19
C ASN A 92 2.51 -1.68 -1.76
N PRO A 93 1.86 -0.65 -1.20
CA PRO A 93 2.29 -0.08 0.06
C PRO A 93 2.14 -1.03 1.24
N ILE A 94 3.05 -0.87 2.20
CA ILE A 94 3.08 -1.58 3.48
C ILE A 94 2.97 -0.53 4.57
N ALA A 95 2.02 -0.72 5.49
CA ALA A 95 1.91 0.08 6.69
C ALA A 95 1.90 -0.77 7.96
N VAL A 96 2.68 -0.35 8.96
CA VAL A 96 2.82 -0.99 10.26
C VAL A 96 2.66 0.06 11.34
N ALA A 97 1.73 -0.16 12.28
CA ALA A 97 1.54 0.70 13.44
C ALA A 97 1.76 -0.10 14.73
N VAL A 98 2.51 0.45 15.68
CA VAL A 98 2.82 -0.20 16.96
C VAL A 98 2.52 0.77 18.10
N PRO A 99 1.69 0.40 19.09
CA PRO A 99 1.43 1.23 20.27
C PRO A 99 2.70 1.37 21.09
N THR A 100 2.85 2.51 21.77
CA THR A 100 4.00 2.78 22.64
C THR A 100 3.53 3.28 24.00
N ARG A 101 4.36 3.10 25.02
CA ARG A 101 4.07 3.59 26.38
C ARG A 101 3.97 5.11 26.48
N SER A 102 4.58 5.85 25.56
CA SER A 102 4.53 7.32 25.55
C SER A 102 3.21 7.87 24.98
N GLY A 103 2.34 7.01 24.44
CA GLY A 103 1.11 7.42 23.77
C GLY A 103 1.30 7.90 22.32
N HIS A 104 2.55 7.93 21.82
CA HIS A 104 2.86 8.24 20.42
C HIS A 104 3.14 6.93 19.67
N PRO A 105 2.21 6.42 18.85
CA PRO A 105 2.45 5.17 18.14
C PRO A 105 3.60 5.32 17.15
N PHE A 106 4.38 4.25 16.99
CA PHE A 106 5.22 4.12 15.82
C PHE A 106 4.32 3.85 14.61
N LEU A 107 4.57 4.54 13.50
CA LEU A 107 3.91 4.31 12.23
C LEU A 107 4.93 4.31 11.10
N LEU A 108 5.02 3.18 10.41
CA LEU A 108 5.60 3.10 9.07
C LEU A 108 4.43 3.08 8.07
N ASP A 109 4.45 3.96 7.07
CA ASP A 109 3.54 3.93 5.92
C ASP A 109 4.33 4.30 4.66
N MET A 110 4.56 3.31 3.80
CA MET A 110 5.46 3.45 2.66
C MET A 110 5.01 2.64 1.46
N ALA A 111 5.32 3.15 0.27
CA ALA A 111 5.31 2.35 -0.95
C ALA A 111 6.51 1.39 -0.96
N THR A 112 6.40 0.25 -1.64
CA THR A 112 7.53 -0.64 -1.91
C THR A 112 8.31 -0.26 -3.16
N SER A 113 7.86 0.78 -3.88
CA SER A 113 8.64 1.45 -4.93
C SER A 113 9.60 2.47 -4.32
N ALA A 114 10.66 2.81 -5.07
CA ALA A 114 11.65 3.82 -4.68
C ALA A 114 11.02 5.19 -4.35
N ALA A 115 9.91 5.51 -5.02
CA ALA A 115 9.05 6.62 -4.68
C ALA A 115 7.58 6.30 -4.97
N ALA A 116 6.67 6.95 -4.24
CA ALA A 116 5.24 6.85 -4.49
C ALA A 116 4.88 7.54 -5.81
N HIS A 117 3.95 6.96 -6.58
CA HIS A 117 3.46 7.51 -7.85
C HIS A 117 3.00 8.98 -7.73
N GLY A 118 2.37 9.35 -6.61
CA GLY A 118 1.95 10.74 -6.37
C GLY A 118 3.10 11.75 -6.37
N LYS A 119 4.34 11.35 -6.00
CA LYS A 119 5.51 12.24 -6.06
C LYS A 119 5.92 12.57 -7.50
N PHE A 120 5.75 11.64 -8.43
CA PHE A 120 5.96 11.89 -9.85
C PHE A 120 4.95 12.91 -10.39
N GLU A 121 3.67 12.77 -10.02
CA GLU A 121 2.63 13.73 -10.42
C GLU A 121 2.88 15.13 -9.85
N ILE A 122 3.35 15.25 -8.60
CA ILE A 122 3.73 16.54 -8.01
C ILE A 122 4.92 17.13 -8.75
N ALA A 123 6.01 16.36 -8.92
CA ALA A 123 7.20 16.84 -9.61
C ALA A 123 6.90 17.25 -11.07
N ARG A 124 6.01 16.53 -11.76
CA ARG A 124 5.53 16.87 -13.11
C ARG A 124 4.78 18.19 -13.15
N ARG A 125 3.91 18.45 -12.16
CA ARG A 125 3.16 19.71 -12.05
C ARG A 125 4.04 20.89 -11.71
N GLU A 126 5.09 20.65 -10.94
CA GLU A 126 6.06 21.68 -10.51
C GLU A 126 7.22 21.86 -11.50
N ASP A 127 7.24 21.09 -12.59
CA ASP A 127 8.33 21.06 -13.58
C ASP A 127 9.72 20.86 -12.94
N LYS A 128 9.79 19.99 -11.93
CA LYS A 128 11.01 19.68 -11.19
C LYS A 128 11.58 18.33 -11.61
N PRO A 129 12.92 18.20 -11.72
CA PRO A 129 13.54 16.91 -11.94
C PRO A 129 13.32 15.99 -10.73
N ILE A 130 13.34 14.68 -10.97
CA ILE A 130 13.33 13.65 -9.93
C ILE A 130 14.69 12.96 -9.84
N PRO A 131 15.03 12.34 -8.69
CA PRO A 131 16.22 11.52 -8.58
C PRO A 131 16.21 10.37 -9.62
N PRO A 132 17.35 10.04 -10.25
CA PRO A 132 17.41 8.97 -11.25
C PRO A 132 17.15 7.58 -10.65
N THR A 133 17.20 7.45 -9.33
CA THR A 133 16.91 6.20 -8.60
C THR A 133 15.42 5.89 -8.47
N TRP A 134 14.54 6.77 -8.94
CA TRP A 134 13.09 6.59 -8.80
C TRP A 134 12.47 5.77 -9.94
N GLY A 135 13.04 5.84 -11.14
CA GLY A 135 12.48 5.22 -12.33
C GLY A 135 13.50 5.06 -13.46
N ALA A 136 13.15 4.21 -14.40
CA ALA A 136 13.89 3.98 -15.63
C ALA A 136 13.06 4.36 -16.86
N ASP A 137 13.72 4.71 -17.96
CA ASP A 137 13.10 4.95 -19.25
C ASP A 137 12.73 3.63 -19.98
N GLU A 138 12.29 3.74 -21.23
CA GLU A 138 11.86 2.61 -22.06
C GLU A 138 12.99 1.65 -22.45
N GLU A 139 14.24 2.09 -22.43
CA GLU A 139 15.42 1.26 -22.64
C GLU A 139 15.78 0.46 -21.38
N GLY A 140 15.45 1.02 -20.21
CA GLY A 140 15.71 0.47 -18.89
C GLY A 140 16.80 1.23 -18.14
N ASP A 141 17.21 2.39 -18.63
CA ASP A 141 18.25 3.22 -18.02
C ASP A 141 17.66 4.16 -16.95
N PRO A 142 18.33 4.36 -15.80
CA PRO A 142 17.90 5.33 -14.78
C PRO A 142 17.72 6.74 -15.37
N SER A 143 16.57 7.36 -15.11
CA SER A 143 16.20 8.63 -15.75
C SER A 143 15.70 9.67 -14.75
N THR A 144 15.96 10.94 -15.04
CA THR A 144 15.39 12.08 -14.32
C THR A 144 14.19 12.70 -15.05
N ASP A 145 13.92 12.23 -16.27
CA ASP A 145 12.81 12.69 -17.11
C ASP A 145 11.52 11.93 -16.76
N ILE A 146 10.64 12.65 -16.08
CA ILE A 146 9.33 12.13 -15.64
C ILE A 146 8.48 11.68 -16.83
N THR A 147 8.54 12.39 -17.97
CA THR A 147 7.70 12.07 -19.13
C THR A 147 8.11 10.73 -19.72
N ARG A 148 9.41 10.46 -19.83
CA ARG A 148 9.92 9.15 -20.31
C ARG A 148 9.52 8.02 -19.37
N ILE A 149 9.73 8.21 -18.06
CA ILE A 149 9.37 7.21 -17.04
C ILE A 149 7.86 6.89 -17.04
N MET A 150 7.02 7.93 -17.06
CA MET A 150 5.57 7.77 -16.91
C MET A 150 4.89 7.25 -18.18
N SER A 151 5.42 7.57 -19.37
CA SER A 151 4.82 7.17 -20.64
C SER A 151 5.18 5.74 -21.05
N ARG A 152 6.48 5.42 -21.10
CA ARG A 152 6.99 4.14 -21.64
C ARG A 152 7.95 3.42 -20.71
N GLY A 153 8.54 4.11 -19.73
CA GLY A 153 9.39 3.53 -18.70
C GLY A 153 8.65 2.92 -17.52
N TRP A 154 9.29 2.81 -16.37
CA TRP A 154 8.71 2.23 -15.15
C TRP A 154 9.37 2.75 -13.87
N LEU A 155 8.67 2.57 -12.75
CA LEU A 155 9.20 2.86 -11.42
C LEU A 155 10.13 1.72 -10.99
N LEU A 156 11.12 2.05 -10.17
CA LEU A 156 12.03 1.09 -9.56
C LEU A 156 11.52 0.65 -8.17
N PRO A 157 11.81 -0.59 -7.72
CA PRO A 157 11.54 -1.02 -6.37
C PRO A 157 12.46 -0.31 -5.37
N LEU A 158 12.02 -0.17 -4.12
CA LEU A 158 12.90 0.27 -3.05
C LEU A 158 14.08 -0.70 -2.92
N GLY A 159 15.29 -0.16 -2.77
CA GLY A 159 16.53 -0.95 -2.74
C GLY A 159 17.18 -1.13 -4.12
N SER A 160 16.43 -0.92 -5.20
CA SER A 160 16.91 -1.05 -6.59
C SER A 160 17.69 -2.37 -6.83
N THR A 161 18.51 -2.37 -7.89
CA THR A 161 19.62 -3.30 -8.16
C THR A 161 20.95 -2.59 -7.98
#